data_AF-A0A2S2QDX8-F1
#
_entry.id   AF-A0A2S2QDX8-F1
#
_cell.length_a   1.000
_cell.length_b   1.000
_cell.length_c   1.000
_cell.angle_alpha   90.00
_cell.angle_beta   90.00
_cell.angle_gamma   90.00
#
_symmetry.space_group_name_H-M   'P 1'
#
loop_
_entity.id
_entity.type
_entity.pdbx_description
1 polymer ?
#
loop_
_entity_poly.entity_id
_entity_poly.type
_entity_poly.pdbx_seq_one_letter_code
_entity_poly.pdbx_strand_id
1 'polypeptide(L)'
;MSFGEHRRENLMVCNYGLVNGLSRKDVLQVFSHYGQVEHIVMLPFKSYCFVCFANIQEAVCAYNNINGKMNTLPDQTTFYLIYTNSVPKVVEIASELPSGLKIIDNFITDEEESLILQYFKENWSESSSMKHRQVKHYGYAFDYDNNGVRHDMCDPIPKEFEFILNAINLHLKWCPNQITVNKYLPGQGIPSHIDTHGVFDDYILSLSLNSDIIMEFRKGNYHNSILLKSKSLLIMSGESRLDWTHGITPRKFDMFNSVDGPDIMRRGNRISVTFRRVVQNYENIEIKKNLYEILGCDKTTSFKILKENYRKLLVKLHPDKSISSSTTAACAELNEAWNVLKDPNSKKVYDEKIEQCDIDTVVTIFETLIVTELENNEDDDTMSYRCRCGGLFLVPKSMIHNVSNVEPILFPCDDCSLFIEVILPNTSLS
;
A
#
# COMPACT_ATOMS: atom_id res chain seq x y z
N MET A 1 0.56 27.37 -40.26
CA MET A 1 -0.85 27.62 -39.86
C MET A 1 -1.15 29.07 -40.18
N SER A 2 -2.14 29.34 -41.02
CA SER A 2 -2.59 30.70 -41.32
C SER A 2 -3.35 31.21 -40.10
N PHE A 3 -2.74 32.11 -39.33
CA PHE A 3 -3.43 32.89 -38.29
C PHE A 3 -4.15 34.03 -39.02
N GLY A 4 -5.47 33.90 -39.19
CA GLY A 4 -6.25 34.82 -40.02
C GLY A 4 -7.36 35.51 -39.21
N GLU A 5 -7.58 36.79 -39.50
CA GLU A 5 -8.65 37.66 -38.95
C GLU A 5 -10.09 37.21 -39.31
N HIS A 6 -10.26 36.00 -39.86
CA HIS A 6 -11.56 35.50 -40.28
C HIS A 6 -12.27 34.86 -39.09
N ARG A 7 -13.50 35.30 -38.80
CA ARG A 7 -14.32 34.77 -37.69
C ARG A 7 -14.55 33.27 -37.84
N ARG A 8 -14.38 32.52 -36.75
CA ARG A 8 -14.50 31.05 -36.68
C ARG A 8 -15.10 30.63 -35.34
N GLU A 9 -15.53 29.37 -35.25
CA GLU A 9 -16.01 28.72 -34.02
C GLU A 9 -14.87 28.41 -33.03
N ASN A 10 -13.64 28.23 -33.54
CA ASN A 10 -12.49 27.82 -32.74
C ASN A 10 -11.62 29.01 -32.34
N LEU A 11 -11.35 29.15 -31.05
CA LEU A 11 -10.46 30.15 -30.48
C LEU A 11 -9.26 29.48 -29.82
N MET A 12 -8.05 29.87 -30.22
CA MET A 12 -6.84 29.63 -29.45
C MET A 12 -6.75 30.68 -28.34
N VAL A 13 -6.57 30.22 -27.10
CA VAL A 13 -6.50 31.06 -25.90
C VAL A 13 -5.05 31.10 -25.41
N CYS A 14 -4.34 32.17 -25.73
CA CYS A 14 -2.94 32.38 -25.36
C CYS A 14 -2.81 32.73 -23.87
N ASN A 15 -1.74 32.28 -23.21
CA ASN A 15 -1.51 32.43 -21.76
C ASN A 15 -2.56 31.72 -20.89
N TYR A 16 -3.25 30.75 -21.46
CA TYR A 16 -4.37 30.06 -20.84
C TYR A 16 -4.28 28.54 -21.02
N GLY A 17 -3.09 27.99 -20.83
CA GLY A 17 -2.81 26.55 -20.97
C GLY A 17 -2.28 25.90 -19.69
N LEU A 18 -1.96 24.60 -19.78
CA LEU A 18 -1.57 23.78 -18.63
C LEU A 18 -0.31 24.29 -17.91
N VAL A 19 0.66 24.86 -18.65
CA VAL A 19 1.89 25.43 -18.05
C VAL A 19 1.59 26.62 -17.13
N ASN A 20 0.48 27.32 -17.38
CA ASN A 20 0.02 28.42 -16.54
C ASN A 20 -0.74 27.94 -15.29
N GLY A 21 -0.83 26.64 -15.04
CA GLY A 21 -1.57 26.13 -13.90
C GLY A 21 -3.10 26.26 -14.07
N LEU A 22 -3.59 26.25 -15.31
CA LEU A 22 -5.01 26.35 -15.65
C LEU A 22 -5.54 25.02 -16.19
N SER A 23 -6.60 24.51 -15.56
CA SER A 23 -7.28 23.27 -15.91
C SER A 23 -8.38 23.49 -16.96
N ARG A 24 -8.90 22.40 -17.54
CA ARG A 24 -10.10 22.47 -18.40
C ARG A 24 -11.27 23.14 -17.73
N LYS A 25 -11.46 22.87 -16.43
CA LYS A 25 -12.56 23.40 -15.64
C LYS A 25 -12.44 24.92 -15.53
N ASP A 26 -11.22 25.44 -15.36
CA ASP A 26 -10.95 26.88 -15.32
C ASP A 26 -11.24 27.55 -16.68
N VAL A 27 -10.96 26.84 -17.78
CA VAL A 27 -11.34 27.27 -19.13
C VAL A 27 -12.86 27.26 -19.30
N LEU A 28 -13.51 26.13 -19.02
CA LEU A 28 -14.95 25.98 -19.18
C LEU A 28 -15.71 27.01 -18.34
N GLN A 29 -15.27 27.26 -17.10
CA GLN A 29 -15.88 28.24 -16.20
C GLN A 29 -15.86 29.65 -16.81
N VAL A 30 -14.81 30.05 -17.53
CA VAL A 30 -14.78 31.38 -18.16
C VAL A 30 -15.60 31.40 -19.44
N PHE A 31 -15.38 30.44 -20.34
CA PHE A 31 -15.91 30.51 -21.70
C PHE A 31 -17.39 30.13 -21.81
N SER A 32 -17.94 29.35 -20.87
CA SER A 32 -19.38 29.00 -20.85
C SER A 32 -20.30 30.19 -20.62
N HIS A 33 -19.79 31.31 -20.10
CA HIS A 33 -20.56 32.56 -19.95
C HIS A 33 -20.89 33.22 -21.30
N TYR A 34 -20.17 32.86 -22.38
CA TYR A 34 -20.28 33.51 -23.68
C TYR A 34 -20.95 32.64 -24.75
N GLY A 35 -21.22 31.37 -24.44
CA GLY A 35 -21.82 30.42 -25.36
C GLY A 35 -21.67 28.96 -24.93
N GLN A 36 -22.21 28.05 -25.73
CA GLN A 36 -22.08 26.62 -25.52
C GLN A 36 -20.72 26.15 -26.03
N VAL A 37 -19.86 25.73 -25.10
CA VAL A 37 -18.55 25.14 -25.43
C VAL A 37 -18.73 23.66 -25.79
N GLU A 38 -18.41 23.29 -27.03
CA GLU A 38 -18.48 21.90 -27.49
C GLU A 38 -17.25 21.09 -27.10
N HIS A 39 -16.06 21.68 -27.22
CA HIS A 39 -14.81 20.99 -26.96
C HIS A 39 -13.72 21.94 -26.46
N ILE A 40 -12.88 21.45 -25.55
CA ILE A 40 -11.69 22.16 -25.07
C ILE A 40 -10.47 21.27 -25.33
N VAL A 41 -9.51 21.78 -26.10
CA VAL A 41 -8.24 21.09 -26.37
C VAL A 41 -7.14 21.72 -25.54
N MET A 42 -6.68 21.01 -24.51
CA MET A 42 -5.49 21.36 -23.74
C MET A 42 -4.28 20.62 -24.29
N LEU A 43 -3.14 21.31 -24.36
CA LEU A 43 -1.89 20.72 -24.84
C LEU A 43 -0.86 20.60 -23.72
N PRO A 44 -0.14 19.46 -23.63
CA PRO A 44 0.87 19.27 -22.61
C PRO A 44 2.02 20.25 -22.85
N PHE A 45 2.52 20.83 -21.76
CA PHE A 45 3.65 21.77 -21.77
C PHE A 45 3.44 23.03 -22.64
N LYS A 46 2.18 23.39 -22.95
CA LYS A 46 1.86 24.64 -23.64
C LYS A 46 1.20 25.64 -22.70
N SER A 47 1.48 26.92 -22.95
CA SER A 47 0.87 28.07 -22.30
C SER A 47 -0.45 28.49 -22.95
N TYR A 48 -1.02 27.68 -23.83
CA TYR A 48 -2.24 27.99 -24.55
C TYR A 48 -3.11 26.74 -24.72
N CYS A 49 -4.40 26.96 -24.93
CA CYS A 49 -5.39 25.93 -25.23
C CYS A 49 -6.26 26.35 -26.42
N PHE A 50 -7.22 25.50 -26.78
CA PHE A 50 -8.25 25.82 -27.75
C PHE A 50 -9.64 25.62 -27.15
N VAL A 51 -10.55 26.51 -27.48
CA VAL A 51 -11.97 26.44 -27.13
C VAL A 51 -12.77 26.43 -28.43
N CYS A 52 -13.65 25.44 -28.57
CA CYS A 52 -14.56 25.30 -29.70
C CYS A 52 -15.98 25.60 -29.21
N PHE A 53 -16.61 26.62 -29.79
CA PHE A 53 -18.02 26.94 -29.53
C PHE A 53 -18.94 26.25 -30.53
N ALA A 54 -20.21 26.07 -30.16
CA ALA A 54 -21.22 25.47 -31.03
C ALA A 54 -21.52 26.31 -32.28
N ASN A 55 -21.25 27.62 -32.26
CA ASN A 55 -21.42 28.49 -33.43
C ASN A 55 -20.46 29.70 -33.41
N ILE A 56 -20.31 30.33 -34.58
CA ILE A 56 -19.41 31.47 -34.79
C ILE A 56 -19.81 32.67 -33.93
N GLN A 57 -21.11 32.92 -33.71
CA GLN A 57 -21.61 34.08 -32.99
C GLN A 57 -21.17 34.07 -31.52
N GLU A 58 -21.16 32.91 -30.88
CA GLU A 58 -20.68 32.70 -29.52
C GLU A 58 -19.17 32.93 -29.40
N ALA A 59 -18.37 32.39 -30.33
CA ALA A 59 -16.94 32.65 -30.39
C ALA A 59 -16.64 34.16 -30.59
N VAL A 60 -17.43 34.85 -31.42
CA VAL A 60 -17.34 36.30 -31.60
C VAL A 60 -17.74 37.05 -30.32
N CYS A 61 -18.77 36.59 -29.62
CA CYS A 61 -19.17 37.13 -28.33
C CYS A 61 -18.04 37.05 -27.32
N ALA A 62 -17.43 35.88 -27.15
CA ALA A 62 -16.26 35.68 -26.30
C ALA A 62 -15.11 36.60 -26.72
N TYR A 63 -14.73 36.60 -28.00
CA TYR A 63 -13.64 37.43 -28.51
C TYR A 63 -13.80 38.91 -28.16
N ASN A 64 -14.96 39.51 -28.46
CA ASN A 64 -15.20 40.94 -28.22
C ASN A 64 -15.26 41.28 -26.73
N ASN A 65 -15.74 40.35 -25.89
CA ASN A 65 -15.93 40.62 -24.48
C ASN A 65 -14.68 40.42 -23.64
N ILE A 66 -13.78 39.49 -23.99
CA ILE A 66 -12.66 39.11 -23.12
C ILE A 66 -11.27 39.08 -23.77
N ASN A 67 -11.15 39.22 -25.09
CA ASN A 67 -9.83 39.25 -25.72
C ASN A 67 -8.98 40.43 -25.23
N GLY A 68 -7.75 40.16 -24.77
CA GLY A 68 -6.81 41.18 -24.32
C GLY A 68 -7.20 41.86 -23.01
N LYS A 69 -8.18 41.31 -22.27
CA LYS A 69 -8.59 41.82 -20.95
C LYS A 69 -7.98 40.96 -19.83
N MET A 70 -7.71 41.57 -18.68
CA MET A 70 -7.22 40.84 -17.50
C MET A 70 -8.29 39.86 -17.00
N ASN A 71 -7.88 38.64 -16.69
CA ASN A 71 -8.77 37.63 -16.14
C ASN A 71 -8.92 37.78 -14.61
N THR A 72 -10.00 37.26 -14.06
CA THR A 72 -10.33 37.25 -12.62
C THR A 72 -9.62 36.14 -11.84
N LEU A 73 -8.80 35.32 -12.52
CA LEU A 73 -8.02 34.26 -11.89
C LEU A 73 -6.82 34.80 -11.08
N PRO A 74 -6.28 34.02 -10.13
CA PRO A 74 -5.45 34.51 -9.04
C PRO A 74 -4.20 35.31 -9.45
N ASP A 75 -3.74 35.12 -10.69
CA ASP A 75 -2.46 35.65 -11.18
C ASP A 75 -2.63 36.93 -12.03
N GLN A 76 -3.87 37.43 -12.23
CA GLN A 76 -4.21 38.64 -13.02
C GLN A 76 -3.61 38.66 -14.45
N THR A 77 -3.25 37.52 -15.01
CA THR A 77 -2.62 37.43 -16.33
C THR A 77 -3.61 37.75 -17.45
N THR A 78 -3.21 38.64 -18.35
CA THR A 78 -3.92 38.93 -19.60
C THR A 78 -3.76 37.77 -20.58
N PHE A 79 -4.87 37.35 -21.19
CA PHE A 79 -4.89 36.37 -22.27
C PHE A 79 -5.32 37.00 -23.58
N TYR A 80 -4.95 36.35 -24.68
CA TYR A 80 -5.29 36.77 -26.03
C TYR A 80 -5.99 35.64 -26.77
N LEU A 81 -7.04 35.99 -27.50
CA LEU A 81 -7.82 35.09 -28.33
C LEU A 81 -7.40 35.25 -29.77
N ILE A 82 -7.24 34.13 -30.46
CA ILE A 82 -6.90 34.08 -31.89
C ILE A 82 -7.84 33.08 -32.56
N TYR A 83 -8.52 33.49 -33.64
CA TYR A 83 -9.33 32.55 -34.42
C TYR A 83 -8.45 31.51 -35.12
N THR A 84 -8.90 30.26 -35.14
CA THR A 84 -8.17 29.17 -35.78
C THR A 84 -9.09 28.32 -36.66
N ASN A 85 -8.53 27.75 -37.73
CA ASN A 85 -9.29 26.91 -38.65
C ASN A 85 -9.42 25.46 -38.17
N SER A 86 -8.54 25.02 -37.27
CA SER A 86 -8.46 23.62 -36.83
C SER A 86 -7.82 23.54 -35.45
N VAL A 87 -8.26 22.55 -34.66
CA VAL A 87 -7.65 22.21 -33.38
C VAL A 87 -6.88 20.88 -33.48
N PRO A 88 -5.82 20.68 -32.67
CA PRO A 88 -5.07 19.42 -32.65
C PRO A 88 -5.96 18.22 -32.26
N LYS A 89 -5.70 17.05 -32.85
CA LYS A 89 -6.33 15.79 -32.44
C LYS A 89 -5.67 15.28 -31.16
N VAL A 90 -6.49 14.87 -30.19
CA VAL A 90 -6.01 14.30 -28.92
C VAL A 90 -5.39 12.93 -29.18
N VAL A 91 -4.22 12.67 -28.61
CA VAL A 91 -3.52 11.37 -28.69
C VAL A 91 -3.79 10.62 -27.39
N GLU A 92 -4.37 9.43 -27.50
CA GLU A 92 -4.47 8.50 -26.37
C GLU A 92 -3.08 8.04 -25.97
N ILE A 93 -2.77 8.13 -24.68
CA ILE A 93 -1.56 7.54 -24.10
C ILE A 93 -2.03 6.32 -23.32
N ALA A 94 -1.80 5.14 -23.89
CA ALA A 94 -1.87 3.90 -23.13
C ALA A 94 -0.76 3.94 -22.08
N SER A 95 -1.11 3.81 -20.80
CA SER A 95 -0.13 3.55 -19.75
C SER A 95 -0.45 2.18 -19.14
N GLU A 96 0.36 1.19 -19.47
CA GLU A 96 0.33 -0.09 -18.75
C GLU A 96 0.99 0.11 -17.38
N LEU A 97 0.30 -0.31 -16.32
CA LEU A 97 0.85 -0.25 -14.97
C LEU A 97 2.04 -1.23 -14.86
N PRO A 98 3.08 -0.90 -14.09
CA PRO A 98 4.14 -1.84 -13.74
C PRO A 98 3.56 -3.16 -13.20
N SER A 99 4.18 -4.28 -13.57
CA SER A 99 3.77 -5.60 -13.06
C SER A 99 3.83 -5.65 -11.53
N GLY A 100 2.79 -6.20 -10.90
CA GLY A 100 2.65 -6.24 -9.44
C GLY A 100 2.16 -4.93 -8.80
N LEU A 101 1.94 -3.87 -9.59
CA LEU A 101 1.33 -2.63 -9.11
C LEU A 101 -0.19 -2.70 -9.23
N LYS A 102 -0.91 -2.42 -8.14
CA LYS A 102 -2.38 -2.31 -8.13
C LYS A 102 -2.82 -1.06 -7.37
N ILE A 103 -3.97 -0.51 -7.75
CA ILE A 103 -4.61 0.60 -7.06
C ILE A 103 -6.04 0.20 -6.75
N ILE A 104 -6.44 0.34 -5.49
CA ILE A 104 -7.83 0.23 -5.07
C ILE A 104 -8.33 1.64 -4.81
N ASP A 105 -9.13 2.18 -5.73
CA ASP A 105 -9.81 3.46 -5.55
C ASP A 105 -10.88 3.33 -4.45
N ASN A 106 -11.08 4.39 -3.66
CA ASN A 106 -12.06 4.42 -2.56
C ASN A 106 -11.91 3.25 -1.58
N PHE A 107 -10.67 2.90 -1.22
CA PHE A 107 -10.37 1.86 -0.25
C PHE A 107 -10.91 2.17 1.16
N ILE A 108 -11.03 3.46 1.49
CA ILE A 108 -11.68 3.94 2.72
C ILE A 108 -12.84 4.89 2.38
N THR A 109 -13.78 5.04 3.30
CA THR A 109 -14.88 6.01 3.19
C THR A 109 -14.46 7.43 3.57
N ASP A 110 -15.33 8.41 3.32
CA ASP A 110 -15.13 9.81 3.74
C ASP A 110 -15.11 9.97 5.27
N GLU A 111 -15.92 9.18 5.99
CA GLU A 111 -15.96 9.17 7.45
C GLU A 111 -14.66 8.59 8.03
N GLU A 112 -14.16 7.50 7.46
CA GLU A 112 -12.90 6.87 7.83
C GLU A 112 -11.70 7.79 7.56
N GLU A 113 -11.65 8.44 6.39
CA GLU A 113 -10.64 9.45 6.08
C GLU A 113 -10.67 10.58 7.11
N SER A 114 -11.86 11.09 7.43
CA SER A 114 -12.04 12.16 8.42
C SER A 114 -11.52 11.77 9.81
N LEU A 115 -11.76 10.53 10.24
CA LEU A 115 -11.27 10.00 11.52
C LEU A 115 -9.74 9.96 11.57
N ILE A 116 -9.09 9.46 10.51
CA ILE A 116 -7.62 9.41 10.42
C ILE A 116 -7.03 10.82 10.38
N LEU A 117 -7.62 11.72 9.60
CA LEU A 117 -7.15 13.11 9.50
C LEU A 117 -7.27 13.85 10.84
N GLN A 118 -8.35 13.61 11.59
CA GLN A 118 -8.51 14.16 12.93
C GLN A 118 -7.47 13.58 13.90
N TYR A 119 -7.21 12.27 13.86
CA TYR A 119 -6.15 11.65 14.66
C TYR A 119 -4.78 12.32 14.39
N PHE A 120 -4.43 12.56 13.12
CA PHE A 120 -3.19 13.25 12.76
C PHE A 120 -3.16 14.74 13.08
N LYS A 121 -4.31 15.36 13.32
CA LYS A 121 -4.39 16.74 13.79
C LYS A 121 -4.09 16.83 15.29
N GLU A 122 -4.53 15.83 16.05
CA GLU A 122 -4.39 15.79 17.52
C GLU A 122 -3.04 15.20 17.98
N ASN A 123 -2.50 14.21 17.25
CA ASN A 123 -1.37 13.39 17.71
C ASN A 123 -0.05 13.65 16.97
N TRP A 124 0.05 14.79 16.27
CA TRP A 124 1.23 15.14 15.48
C TRP A 124 2.05 16.26 16.12
N SER A 125 3.30 15.97 16.45
CA SER A 125 4.26 16.97 16.93
C SER A 125 5.17 17.47 15.79
N GLU A 126 5.38 18.78 15.72
CA GLU A 126 6.21 19.42 14.67
C GLU A 126 7.71 19.08 14.74
N SER A 127 8.17 18.42 15.80
CA SER A 127 9.57 18.07 16.03
C SER A 127 10.13 16.97 15.11
N SER A 128 9.29 16.31 14.31
CA SER A 128 9.64 15.20 13.41
C SER A 128 9.86 15.66 11.95
N SER A 129 10.61 16.76 11.78
CA SER A 129 10.84 17.36 10.46
C SER A 129 12.11 16.82 9.79
N MET A 130 11.96 16.22 8.61
CA MET A 130 13.06 16.09 7.65
C MET A 130 13.12 17.33 6.76
N LYS A 131 14.28 17.61 6.14
CA LYS A 131 14.59 18.86 5.41
C LYS A 131 13.49 19.34 4.41
N HIS A 132 12.62 18.47 3.91
CA HIS A 132 11.61 18.80 2.89
C HIS A 132 10.20 18.22 3.12
N ARG A 133 9.95 17.44 4.17
CA ARG A 133 8.63 16.87 4.51
C ARG A 133 8.59 16.43 5.97
N GLN A 134 7.39 16.32 6.55
CA GLN A 134 7.24 15.78 7.92
C GLN A 134 6.97 14.28 7.86
N VAL A 135 7.64 13.51 8.71
CA VAL A 135 7.54 12.04 8.71
C VAL A 135 7.38 11.52 10.13
N LYS A 136 6.47 10.57 10.31
CA LYS A 136 6.28 9.85 11.57
C LYS A 136 6.26 8.35 11.30
N HIS A 137 6.84 7.57 12.20
CA HIS A 137 6.87 6.12 12.12
C HIS A 137 6.05 5.50 13.26
N TYR A 138 5.49 4.33 13.02
CA TYR A 138 4.83 3.49 14.01
C TYR A 138 5.26 2.02 13.84
N GLY A 139 5.30 1.28 14.95
CA GLY A 139 5.74 -0.13 15.01
C GLY A 139 7.26 -0.27 14.96
N TYR A 140 7.89 0.18 13.86
CA TYR A 140 9.34 0.24 13.71
C TYR A 140 9.76 1.57 13.11
N ALA A 141 10.81 2.18 13.67
CA ALA A 141 11.39 3.42 13.16
C ALA A 141 12.34 3.12 12.00
N PHE A 142 12.32 3.93 10.95
CA PHE A 142 13.29 3.79 9.85
C PHE A 142 14.63 4.39 10.26
N ASP A 143 15.71 3.64 10.07
CA ASP A 143 17.08 4.11 10.24
C ASP A 143 17.59 4.67 8.93
N TYR A 144 17.53 5.99 8.78
CA TYR A 144 17.96 6.68 7.56
C TYR A 144 19.48 6.68 7.35
N ASP A 145 20.28 6.39 8.38
CA ASP A 145 21.74 6.33 8.25
C ASP A 145 22.18 4.97 7.72
N ASN A 146 21.48 3.90 8.11
CA ASN A 146 21.81 2.52 7.73
C ASN A 146 20.78 1.87 6.77
N ASN A 147 19.79 2.62 6.30
CA ASN A 147 18.65 2.15 5.50
C ASN A 147 17.91 0.93 6.11
N GLY A 148 17.89 0.85 7.44
CA GLY A 148 17.33 -0.26 8.20
C GLY A 148 16.11 0.09 9.04
N VAL A 149 15.78 -0.74 10.04
CA VAL A 149 14.72 -0.45 11.03
C VAL A 149 15.24 -0.61 12.45
N ARG A 150 14.78 0.25 13.36
CA ARG A 150 15.08 0.22 14.79
C ARG A 150 13.80 0.04 15.61
N HIS A 151 13.88 -0.78 16.66
CA HIS A 151 12.76 -1.11 17.54
C HIS A 151 12.64 -0.16 18.75
N ASP A 152 13.73 0.48 19.16
CA ASP A 152 13.87 1.15 20.45
C ASP A 152 13.23 2.56 20.53
N MET A 153 12.81 3.13 19.40
CA MET A 153 12.46 4.56 19.31
C MET A 153 11.17 4.85 18.53
N CYS A 154 10.16 3.96 18.56
CA CYS A 154 8.94 4.14 17.76
C CYS A 154 7.65 3.96 18.58
N ASP A 155 6.67 4.83 18.32
CA ASP A 155 5.30 4.69 18.85
C ASP A 155 4.68 3.36 18.35
N PRO A 156 3.86 2.67 19.15
CA PRO A 156 3.10 1.51 18.69
C PRO A 156 2.07 1.92 17.63
N ILE A 157 1.66 0.97 16.77
CA ILE A 157 0.61 1.24 15.79
C ILE A 157 -0.68 1.67 16.51
N PRO A 158 -1.28 2.83 16.17
CA PRO A 158 -2.48 3.32 16.82
C PRO A 158 -3.67 2.39 16.60
N LYS A 159 -4.52 2.22 17.61
CA LYS A 159 -5.74 1.40 17.51
C LYS A 159 -6.74 1.98 16.52
N GLU A 160 -6.69 3.29 16.31
CA GLU A 160 -7.47 4.01 15.31
C GLU A 160 -7.20 3.51 13.89
N PHE A 161 -6.11 2.77 13.65
CA PHE A 161 -5.77 2.23 12.33
C PHE A 161 -6.24 0.79 12.16
N GLU A 162 -6.77 0.15 13.20
CA GLU A 162 -7.16 -1.26 13.23
C GLU A 162 -8.16 -1.59 12.11
N PHE A 163 -9.11 -0.71 11.80
CA PHE A 163 -10.05 -0.90 10.70
C PHE A 163 -9.34 -0.99 9.33
N ILE A 164 -8.29 -0.18 9.11
CA ILE A 164 -7.47 -0.20 7.90
C ILE A 164 -6.66 -1.50 7.84
N LEU A 165 -6.06 -1.90 8.97
CA LEU A 165 -5.29 -3.14 9.06
C LEU A 165 -6.18 -4.37 8.77
N ASN A 166 -7.40 -4.38 9.31
CA ASN A 166 -8.38 -5.42 9.05
C ASN A 166 -8.81 -5.42 7.57
N ALA A 167 -9.06 -4.26 6.98
CA ALA A 167 -9.40 -4.14 5.56
C ALA A 167 -8.26 -4.67 4.67
N ILE A 168 -7.01 -4.33 4.97
CA ILE A 168 -5.82 -4.84 4.27
C ILE A 168 -5.74 -6.36 4.41
N ASN A 169 -5.89 -6.89 5.62
CA ASN A 169 -5.84 -8.32 5.87
C ASN A 169 -6.95 -9.08 5.13
N LEU A 170 -8.17 -8.55 5.09
CA LEU A 170 -9.28 -9.15 4.36
C LEU A 170 -8.98 -9.24 2.86
N HIS A 171 -8.39 -8.18 2.28
CA HIS A 171 -8.08 -8.10 0.85
C HIS A 171 -6.86 -8.93 0.44
N LEU A 172 -5.82 -8.99 1.27
CA LEU A 172 -4.50 -9.52 0.90
C LEU A 172 -4.06 -10.74 1.71
N LYS A 173 -4.81 -11.12 2.77
CA LYS A 173 -4.38 -12.10 3.78
C LYS A 173 -2.99 -11.78 4.33
N TRP A 174 -2.74 -10.49 4.55
CA TRP A 174 -1.45 -9.94 4.93
C TRP A 174 -1.64 -8.80 5.93
N CYS A 175 -0.78 -8.76 6.96
CA CYS A 175 -0.83 -7.73 8.00
C CYS A 175 0.51 -6.97 8.08
N PRO A 176 0.51 -5.64 7.98
CA PRO A 176 1.72 -4.85 8.21
C PRO A 176 2.03 -4.76 9.70
N ASN A 177 3.31 -4.61 10.02
CA ASN A 177 3.79 -4.35 11.39
C ASN A 177 4.61 -3.04 11.49
N GLN A 178 4.77 -2.31 10.38
CA GLN A 178 5.48 -1.03 10.30
C GLN A 178 4.64 -0.05 9.47
N ILE A 179 4.43 1.16 10.00
CA ILE A 179 3.74 2.26 9.31
C ILE A 179 4.61 3.50 9.23
N THR A 180 4.74 4.09 8.04
CA THR A 180 5.37 5.40 7.83
C THR A 180 4.34 6.39 7.33
N VAL A 181 4.12 7.47 8.07
CA VAL A 181 3.24 8.58 7.68
C VAL A 181 4.08 9.70 7.12
N ASN A 182 3.77 10.17 5.92
CA ASN A 182 4.41 11.31 5.29
C ASN A 182 3.38 12.42 5.04
N LYS A 183 3.68 13.66 5.47
CA LYS A 183 2.89 14.86 5.15
C LYS A 183 3.61 15.69 4.09
N TYR A 184 2.90 16.03 3.02
CA TYR A 184 3.40 16.83 1.90
C TYR A 184 2.56 18.10 1.74
N LEU A 185 3.21 19.25 1.81
CA LEU A 185 2.64 20.53 1.38
C LEU A 185 2.77 20.69 -0.15
N PRO A 186 1.93 21.52 -0.80
CA PRO A 186 2.07 21.83 -2.22
C PRO A 186 3.49 22.30 -2.56
N GLY A 187 4.11 21.65 -3.55
CA GLY A 187 5.51 21.90 -3.93
C GLY A 187 6.52 20.92 -3.30
N GLN A 188 6.16 20.19 -2.24
CA GLN A 188 7.01 19.15 -1.67
C GLN A 188 6.89 17.83 -2.43
N GLY A 189 7.84 16.94 -2.18
CA GLY A 189 7.94 15.65 -2.83
C GLY A 189 8.89 14.70 -2.11
N ILE A 190 9.14 13.56 -2.74
CA ILE A 190 10.13 12.58 -2.28
C ILE A 190 10.98 12.15 -3.49
N PRO A 191 12.32 12.17 -3.38
CA PRO A 191 13.19 11.69 -4.45
C PRO A 191 12.84 10.27 -4.88
N SER A 192 13.16 9.95 -6.13
CA SER A 192 12.97 8.61 -6.67
C SER A 192 13.87 7.62 -5.93
N HIS A 193 13.28 6.54 -5.41
CA HIS A 193 13.99 5.52 -4.62
C HIS A 193 13.30 4.16 -4.75
N ILE A 194 13.96 3.11 -4.26
CA ILE A 194 13.38 1.79 -4.03
C ILE A 194 13.44 1.58 -2.51
N ASP A 195 12.37 1.00 -1.93
CA ASP A 195 12.38 0.66 -0.50
C ASP A 195 13.41 -0.44 -0.23
N THR A 196 14.04 -0.43 0.95
CA THR A 196 15.14 -1.35 1.25
C THR A 196 14.74 -2.81 1.09
N HIS A 197 15.47 -3.54 0.24
CA HIS A 197 15.30 -4.97 0.07
C HIS A 197 15.75 -5.73 1.34
N GLY A 198 15.11 -6.85 1.65
CA GLY A 198 15.46 -7.70 2.79
C GLY A 198 14.99 -7.19 4.16
N VAL A 199 14.65 -5.90 4.29
CA VAL A 199 14.05 -5.34 5.50
C VAL A 199 12.54 -5.56 5.52
N PHE A 200 11.89 -5.34 4.38
CA PHE A 200 10.46 -5.53 4.21
C PHE A 200 10.19 -6.70 3.27
N ASP A 201 9.03 -7.31 3.44
CA ASP A 201 8.60 -8.43 2.63
C ASP A 201 8.10 -7.97 1.24
N ASP A 202 7.32 -8.82 0.56
CA ASP A 202 6.89 -8.52 -0.79
C ASP A 202 5.84 -7.44 -0.93
N TYR A 203 5.13 -7.07 0.14
CA TYR A 203 4.08 -6.07 0.04
C TYR A 203 4.50 -4.73 0.64
N ILE A 204 4.38 -3.67 -0.17
CA ILE A 204 4.43 -2.29 0.29
C ILE A 204 3.15 -1.60 -0.15
N LEU A 205 2.35 -1.17 0.82
CA LEU A 205 1.07 -0.52 0.56
C LEU A 205 1.16 0.96 0.92
N SER A 206 0.45 1.82 0.20
CA SER A 206 0.40 3.26 0.50
C SER A 206 -1.01 3.80 0.34
N LEU A 207 -1.66 4.10 1.47
CA LEU A 207 -2.94 4.80 1.51
C LEU A 207 -2.71 6.30 1.31
N SER A 208 -3.43 6.90 0.36
CA SER A 208 -3.39 8.34 0.08
C SER A 208 -4.57 9.05 0.72
N LEU A 209 -4.34 10.17 1.40
CA LEU A 209 -5.36 10.93 2.12
C LEU A 209 -5.33 12.43 1.79
N ASN A 210 -6.47 13.08 1.95
CA ASN A 210 -6.79 14.51 1.82
C ASN A 210 -6.57 15.16 0.43
N SER A 211 -5.57 14.73 -0.34
CA SER A 211 -5.30 15.27 -1.67
C SER A 211 -4.69 14.22 -2.57
N ASP A 212 -5.17 14.21 -3.81
CA ASP A 212 -4.62 13.45 -4.91
C ASP A 212 -3.17 13.86 -5.22
N ILE A 213 -2.41 12.95 -5.82
CA ILE A 213 -1.05 13.23 -6.32
C ILE A 213 -0.65 12.30 -7.46
N ILE A 214 0.29 12.73 -8.30
CA ILE A 214 1.00 11.81 -9.20
C ILE A 214 2.29 11.30 -8.55
N MET A 215 2.43 9.98 -8.53
CA MET A 215 3.66 9.28 -8.22
C MET A 215 4.32 8.80 -9.52
N GLU A 216 5.63 9.01 -9.62
CA GLU A 216 6.44 8.65 -10.78
C GLU A 216 7.12 7.31 -10.54
N PHE A 217 6.92 6.35 -11.42
CA PHE A 217 7.57 5.03 -11.44
C PHE A 217 8.56 4.97 -12.61
N ARG A 218 9.81 4.53 -12.35
CA ARG A 218 10.84 4.42 -13.39
C ARG A 218 11.61 3.09 -13.31
N LYS A 219 11.88 2.50 -14.48
CA LYS A 219 12.75 1.33 -14.66
C LYS A 219 13.50 1.46 -16.00
N GLY A 220 14.81 1.72 -15.96
CA GLY A 220 15.58 2.01 -17.17
C GLY A 220 15.01 3.21 -17.95
N ASN A 221 14.60 2.97 -19.20
CA ASN A 221 13.97 4.00 -20.06
C ASN A 221 12.44 4.09 -19.89
N TYR A 222 11.83 3.18 -19.13
CA TYR A 222 10.39 3.20 -18.87
C TYR A 222 10.07 4.20 -17.77
N HIS A 223 9.02 4.99 -18.00
CA HIS A 223 8.52 5.99 -17.07
C HIS A 223 6.99 5.98 -17.07
N ASN A 224 6.40 5.68 -15.91
CA ASN A 224 4.97 5.68 -15.67
C ASN A 224 4.60 6.75 -14.64
N SER A 225 3.67 7.62 -14.99
CA SER A 225 3.10 8.64 -14.10
C SER A 225 1.73 8.18 -13.64
N ILE A 226 1.59 7.90 -12.34
CA ILE A 226 0.42 7.21 -11.80
C ILE A 226 -0.33 8.15 -10.85
N LEU A 227 -1.60 8.38 -11.14
CA LEU A 227 -2.49 9.17 -10.28
C LEU A 227 -2.93 8.34 -9.07
N LEU A 228 -2.60 8.83 -7.87
CA LEU A 228 -3.06 8.29 -6.60
C LEU A 228 -4.11 9.24 -6.04
N LYS A 229 -5.38 8.86 -6.14
CA LYS A 229 -6.50 9.64 -5.61
C LYS A 229 -6.53 9.60 -4.09
N SER A 230 -7.11 10.60 -3.46
CA SER A 230 -7.49 10.53 -2.05
C SER A 230 -8.35 9.29 -1.79
N LYS A 231 -8.19 8.68 -0.62
CA LYS A 231 -8.85 7.44 -0.21
C LYS A 231 -8.45 6.19 -1.01
N SER A 232 -7.47 6.27 -1.91
CA SER A 232 -6.97 5.11 -2.65
C SER A 232 -5.83 4.39 -1.92
N LEU A 233 -5.79 3.06 -2.04
CA LEU A 233 -4.70 2.22 -1.59
C LEU A 233 -3.85 1.78 -2.79
N LEU A 234 -2.61 2.24 -2.84
CA LEU A 234 -1.59 1.72 -3.73
C LEU A 234 -1.00 0.43 -3.14
N ILE A 235 -0.84 -0.60 -3.98
CA ILE A 235 -0.25 -1.89 -3.62
C ILE A 235 0.93 -2.13 -4.56
N MET A 236 2.14 -2.23 -3.99
CA MET A 236 3.35 -2.64 -4.71
C MET A 236 3.75 -4.04 -4.27
N SER A 237 3.88 -4.97 -5.21
CA SER A 237 4.47 -6.29 -5.00
C SER A 237 5.31 -6.75 -6.19
N GLY A 238 6.12 -7.79 -5.99
CA GLY A 238 7.02 -8.33 -7.01
C GLY A 238 7.86 -7.26 -7.72
N GLU A 239 7.75 -7.18 -9.04
CA GLU A 239 8.56 -6.27 -9.85
C GLU A 239 8.39 -4.80 -9.46
N SER A 240 7.15 -4.34 -9.25
CA SER A 240 6.84 -2.94 -8.93
C SER A 240 7.49 -2.41 -7.64
N ARG A 241 7.82 -3.30 -6.68
CA ARG A 241 8.55 -2.92 -5.46
C ARG A 241 10.06 -3.14 -5.52
N LEU A 242 10.53 -4.10 -6.32
CA LEU A 242 11.93 -4.56 -6.32
C LEU A 242 12.77 -3.87 -7.40
N ASP A 243 12.16 -3.61 -8.56
CA ASP A 243 12.89 -3.20 -9.75
C ASP A 243 12.57 -1.75 -10.16
N TRP A 244 11.42 -1.23 -9.74
CA TRP A 244 10.96 0.09 -10.08
C TRP A 244 11.29 1.08 -8.98
N THR A 245 11.96 2.17 -9.35
CA THR A 245 12.05 3.34 -8.47
C THR A 245 10.72 4.08 -8.46
N HIS A 246 10.30 4.56 -7.31
CA HIS A 246 9.10 5.38 -7.16
C HIS A 246 9.42 6.70 -6.47
N GLY A 247 8.69 7.77 -6.79
CA GLY A 247 8.92 9.08 -6.19
C GLY A 247 7.83 10.09 -6.50
N ILE A 248 7.85 11.21 -5.79
CA ILE A 248 6.92 12.32 -6.00
C ILE A 248 7.75 13.54 -6.35
N THR A 249 7.67 13.98 -7.61
CA THR A 249 8.39 15.17 -8.08
C THR A 249 7.92 16.42 -7.30
N PRO A 250 8.83 17.27 -6.77
CA PRO A 250 8.46 18.54 -6.13
C PRO A 250 7.84 19.51 -7.14
N ARG A 251 6.51 19.68 -7.09
CA ARG A 251 5.73 20.61 -7.94
C ARG A 251 4.41 20.99 -7.27
N LYS A 252 3.78 22.08 -7.73
CA LYS A 252 2.50 22.58 -7.18
C LYS A 252 1.27 22.07 -7.94
N PHE A 253 1.46 21.57 -9.15
CA PHE A 253 0.41 21.00 -9.99
C PHE A 253 0.95 19.77 -10.70
N ASP A 254 0.09 18.79 -10.88
CA ASP A 254 0.33 17.55 -11.61
C ASP A 254 -0.30 17.65 -12.99
N MET A 255 0.37 17.12 -14.01
CA MET A 255 -0.21 16.94 -15.35
C MET A 255 -0.62 15.48 -15.51
N PHE A 256 -1.87 15.24 -15.91
CA PHE A 256 -2.39 13.89 -16.16
C PHE A 256 -3.18 13.87 -17.47
N ASN A 257 -3.49 12.69 -17.99
CA ASN A 257 -4.41 12.54 -19.11
C ASN A 257 -5.78 12.13 -18.57
N SER A 258 -6.80 12.96 -18.83
CA SER A 258 -8.20 12.61 -18.62
C SER A 258 -8.78 11.95 -19.89
N VAL A 259 -10.04 11.52 -19.79
CA VAL A 259 -10.83 11.06 -20.96
C VAL A 259 -10.93 12.11 -22.07
N ASP A 260 -10.87 13.39 -21.72
CA ASP A 260 -10.93 14.52 -22.65
C ASP A 260 -9.51 15.05 -23.02
N GLY A 261 -8.48 14.24 -22.78
CA GLY A 261 -7.08 14.54 -23.05
C GLY A 261 -6.32 15.15 -21.87
N PRO A 262 -5.15 15.75 -22.12
CA PRO A 262 -4.28 16.28 -21.06
C PRO A 262 -4.99 17.32 -20.19
N ASP A 263 -4.71 17.29 -18.89
CA ASP A 263 -5.21 18.27 -17.93
C ASP A 263 -4.22 18.44 -16.77
N ILE A 264 -4.54 19.34 -15.85
CA ILE A 264 -3.77 19.52 -14.62
C ILE A 264 -4.64 19.43 -13.37
N MET A 265 -3.98 19.09 -12.28
CA MET A 265 -4.56 19.06 -10.96
C MET A 265 -3.66 19.82 -9.99
N ARG A 266 -4.22 20.78 -9.25
CA ARG A 266 -3.48 21.50 -8.20
C ARG A 266 -3.29 20.57 -7.01
N ARG A 267 -2.07 20.50 -6.48
CA ARG A 267 -1.78 19.72 -5.28
C ARG A 267 -2.31 20.45 -4.05
N GLY A 268 -3.01 19.72 -3.20
CA GLY A 268 -3.34 20.14 -1.83
C GLY A 268 -2.32 19.66 -0.82
N ASN A 269 -2.68 19.77 0.46
CA ASN A 269 -1.95 19.10 1.53
C ASN A 269 -2.25 17.61 1.44
N ARG A 270 -1.23 16.78 1.24
CA ARG A 270 -1.40 15.33 1.15
C ARG A 270 -0.79 14.64 2.36
N ILE A 271 -1.47 13.61 2.86
CA ILE A 271 -0.90 12.66 3.80
C ILE A 271 -0.85 11.29 3.11
N SER A 272 0.25 10.56 3.27
CA SER A 272 0.27 9.13 2.93
C SER A 272 0.65 8.28 4.12
N VAL A 273 -0.05 7.16 4.26
CA VAL A 273 0.22 6.13 5.25
C VAL A 273 0.75 4.91 4.52
N THR A 274 2.05 4.68 4.65
CA THR A 274 2.74 3.55 4.01
C THR A 274 2.82 2.38 4.99
N PHE A 275 2.31 1.23 4.60
CA PHE A 275 2.25 0.00 5.38
C PHE A 275 3.26 -1.00 4.85
N ARG A 276 4.03 -1.61 5.75
CA ARG A 276 5.03 -2.64 5.43
C ARG A 276 5.03 -3.71 6.50
N ARG A 277 5.51 -4.91 6.15
CA ARG A 277 5.84 -5.95 7.10
C ARG A 277 7.35 -6.14 7.13
N VAL A 278 7.97 -5.81 8.25
CA VAL A 278 9.37 -6.08 8.51
C VAL A 278 9.58 -7.59 8.55
N VAL A 279 10.43 -8.10 7.68
CA VAL A 279 10.91 -9.49 7.71
C VAL A 279 12.02 -9.54 8.73
N GLN A 280 11.87 -10.32 9.79
CA GLN A 280 12.94 -10.53 10.77
C GLN A 280 14.03 -11.41 10.16
N ASN A 281 14.90 -10.82 9.33
CA ASN A 281 16.14 -11.41 8.83
C ASN A 281 17.26 -10.34 8.84
N TYR A 282 17.48 -9.73 10.01
CA TYR A 282 18.75 -9.06 10.26
C TYR A 282 19.75 -10.13 10.71
N GLU A 283 20.77 -10.37 9.90
CA GLU A 283 21.97 -11.08 10.33
C GLU A 283 22.48 -10.42 11.63
N ASN A 284 22.40 -11.18 12.74
CA ASN A 284 22.58 -10.81 14.16
C ASN A 284 21.33 -10.48 14.99
N ILE A 285 20.16 -11.03 14.68
CA ILE A 285 19.20 -11.39 15.74
C ILE A 285 19.64 -12.74 16.29
N GLU A 286 20.11 -12.73 17.53
CA GLU A 286 20.04 -13.90 18.40
C GLU A 286 18.58 -14.36 18.40
N ILE A 287 18.25 -15.39 17.61
CA ILE A 287 17.01 -16.14 17.79
C ILE A 287 17.09 -16.56 19.25
N LYS A 288 16.33 -15.91 20.13
CA LYS A 288 16.08 -16.45 21.46
C LYS A 288 15.31 -17.73 21.22
N LYS A 289 16.07 -18.80 20.99
CA LYS A 289 15.58 -20.17 21.00
C LYS A 289 14.69 -20.27 22.22
N ASN A 290 13.48 -20.78 22.04
CA ASN A 290 12.65 -21.05 23.19
C ASN A 290 13.42 -22.02 24.12
N LEU A 291 13.11 -22.03 25.42
CA LEU A 291 13.95 -22.76 26.38
C LEU A 291 13.99 -24.27 26.08
N TYR A 292 12.96 -24.79 25.38
CA TYR A 292 12.92 -26.17 24.90
C TYR A 292 13.91 -26.41 23.75
N GLU A 293 14.01 -25.49 22.79
CA GLU A 293 14.98 -25.51 21.70
C GLU A 293 16.43 -25.35 22.17
N ILE A 294 16.69 -24.54 23.21
CA ILE A 294 18.02 -24.46 23.86
C ILE A 294 18.44 -25.83 24.39
N LEU A 295 17.48 -26.60 24.91
CA LEU A 295 17.67 -27.95 25.42
C LEU A 295 17.52 -29.05 24.34
N GLY A 296 17.21 -28.68 23.09
CA GLY A 296 16.99 -29.61 21.98
C GLY A 296 15.79 -30.54 22.19
N CYS A 297 14.73 -30.05 22.83
CA CYS A 297 13.50 -30.75 23.16
C CYS A 297 12.27 -29.99 22.65
N ASP A 298 11.11 -30.65 22.66
CA ASP A 298 9.81 -30.01 22.51
C ASP A 298 9.14 -29.77 23.88
N LYS A 299 8.03 -29.01 23.90
CA LYS A 299 7.25 -28.73 25.12
C LYS A 299 6.60 -29.97 25.73
N THR A 300 6.30 -31.00 24.91
CA THR A 300 5.63 -32.24 25.34
C THR A 300 6.64 -33.27 25.88
N THR A 301 7.93 -32.98 25.79
CA THR A 301 9.03 -33.84 26.21
C THR A 301 8.98 -34.08 27.72
N SER A 302 9.06 -35.36 28.10
CA SER A 302 9.08 -35.74 29.51
C SER A 302 10.29 -35.16 30.25
N PHE A 303 10.13 -34.85 31.54
CA PHE A 303 11.21 -34.34 32.39
C PHE A 303 12.47 -35.21 32.38
N LYS A 304 12.31 -36.53 32.22
CA LYS A 304 13.44 -37.48 32.11
C LYS A 304 14.29 -37.19 30.88
N ILE A 305 13.66 -37.02 29.71
CA ILE A 305 14.34 -36.73 28.44
C ILE A 305 14.94 -35.31 28.46
N LEU A 306 14.22 -34.34 29.02
CA LEU A 306 14.70 -32.98 29.22
C LEU A 306 16.00 -32.95 30.04
N LYS A 307 16.04 -33.71 31.14
CA LYS A 307 17.23 -33.85 32.01
C LYS A 307 18.38 -34.58 31.30
N GLU A 308 18.09 -35.60 30.49
CA GLU A 308 19.10 -36.32 29.73
C GLU A 308 19.73 -35.42 28.66
N ASN A 309 18.93 -34.61 27.95
CA ASN A 309 19.42 -33.69 26.93
C ASN A 309 20.23 -32.54 27.53
N TYR A 310 19.81 -31.97 28.67
CA TYR A 310 20.63 -31.03 29.43
C TYR A 310 22.01 -31.60 29.75
N ARG A 311 22.09 -32.83 30.27
CA ARG A 311 23.38 -33.46 30.64
C ARG A 311 24.25 -33.72 29.40
N LYS A 312 23.66 -34.16 28.29
CA LYS A 312 24.38 -34.36 27.02
C LYS A 312 24.96 -33.05 26.49
N LEU A 313 24.19 -31.96 26.53
CA LEU A 313 24.61 -30.64 26.08
C LEU A 313 25.64 -30.01 27.02
N LEU A 314 25.49 -30.16 28.34
CA LEU A 314 26.44 -29.66 29.33
C LEU A 314 27.84 -30.29 29.18
N VAL A 315 27.92 -31.59 28.86
CA VAL A 315 29.19 -32.29 28.59
C VAL A 315 29.83 -31.83 27.28
N LYS A 316 29.03 -31.42 26.29
CA LYS A 316 29.51 -30.90 25.00
C LYS A 316 29.99 -29.45 25.11
N LEU A 317 29.33 -28.64 25.93
CA LEU A 317 29.60 -27.21 26.11
C LEU A 317 30.49 -26.91 27.33
N HIS A 318 31.14 -27.93 27.91
CA HIS A 318 32.01 -27.75 29.07
C HIS A 318 33.26 -26.94 28.69
N PRO A 319 33.64 -25.91 29.48
CA PRO A 319 34.75 -25.01 29.13
C PRO A 319 36.11 -25.71 28.99
N ASP A 320 36.30 -26.87 29.64
CA ASP A 320 37.53 -27.69 29.48
C ASP A 320 37.68 -28.38 28.12
N LYS A 321 36.64 -28.40 27.26
CA LYS A 321 36.68 -29.06 25.94
C LYS A 321 36.79 -28.09 24.75
N SER A 322 36.61 -26.78 24.95
CA SER A 322 36.88 -25.75 23.92
C SER A 322 37.09 -24.35 24.52
N ILE A 323 38.22 -23.72 24.17
CA ILE A 323 38.70 -22.42 24.68
C ILE A 323 38.17 -21.25 23.82
N SER A 324 36.90 -21.28 23.40
CA SER A 324 36.28 -20.18 22.61
C SER A 324 35.27 -19.38 23.46
N SER A 325 35.23 -18.06 23.26
CA SER A 325 34.25 -17.16 23.92
C SER A 325 32.80 -17.55 23.61
N SER A 326 32.54 -18.17 22.46
CA SER A 326 31.22 -18.67 22.07
C SER A 326 30.72 -19.85 22.93
N THR A 327 31.61 -20.65 23.52
CA THR A 327 31.24 -21.82 24.32
C THR A 327 30.72 -21.40 25.70
N THR A 328 31.31 -20.36 26.29
CA THR A 328 30.92 -19.84 27.61
C THR A 328 29.53 -19.22 27.59
N ALA A 329 29.18 -18.47 26.54
CA ALA A 329 27.85 -17.89 26.36
C ALA A 329 26.77 -18.98 26.18
N ALA A 330 27.01 -19.96 25.30
CA ALA A 330 26.09 -21.08 25.08
C ALA A 330 25.90 -21.94 26.35
N CYS A 331 26.92 -22.06 27.21
CA CYS A 331 26.81 -22.75 28.48
C CYS A 331 25.98 -21.96 29.50
N ALA A 332 26.07 -20.62 29.51
CA ALA A 332 25.23 -19.77 30.34
C ALA A 332 23.74 -19.87 29.93
N GLU A 333 23.45 -19.80 28.63
CA GLU A 333 22.11 -19.97 28.06
C GLU A 333 21.51 -21.34 28.38
N LEU A 334 22.29 -22.41 28.24
CA LEU A 334 21.86 -23.77 28.59
C LEU A 334 21.48 -23.89 30.07
N ASN A 335 22.25 -23.26 30.96
CA ASN A 335 21.98 -23.27 32.39
C ASN A 335 20.75 -22.42 32.76
N GLU A 336 20.54 -21.29 32.09
CA GLU A 336 19.35 -20.45 32.25
C GLU A 336 18.08 -21.20 31.83
N ALA A 337 18.10 -21.83 30.64
CA ALA A 337 16.98 -22.65 30.16
C ALA A 337 16.66 -23.81 31.10
N TRP A 338 17.69 -24.52 31.58
CA TRP A 338 17.51 -25.58 32.56
C TRP A 338 16.95 -25.07 33.90
N ASN A 339 17.38 -23.90 34.37
CA ASN A 339 16.91 -23.35 35.64
C ASN A 339 15.42 -23.03 35.64
N VAL A 340 14.88 -22.60 34.49
CA VAL A 340 13.44 -22.33 34.32
C VAL A 340 12.67 -23.65 34.10
N LEU A 341 13.13 -24.52 33.20
CA LEU A 341 12.37 -25.72 32.84
C LEU A 341 12.48 -26.87 33.85
N LYS A 342 13.49 -26.87 34.74
CA LYS A 342 13.64 -27.91 35.78
C LYS A 342 12.63 -27.77 36.91
N ASP A 343 12.14 -26.55 37.17
CA ASP A 343 11.21 -26.25 38.25
C ASP A 343 9.78 -26.24 37.72
N PRO A 344 8.87 -27.07 38.26
CA PRO A 344 7.51 -27.18 37.74
C PRO A 344 6.72 -25.86 37.72
N ASN A 345 6.93 -24.98 38.71
CA ASN A 345 6.21 -23.71 38.78
C ASN A 345 6.73 -22.71 37.73
N SER A 346 8.05 -22.60 37.62
CA SER A 346 8.73 -21.73 36.65
C SER A 346 8.48 -22.21 35.21
N LYS A 347 8.47 -23.53 34.98
CA LYS A 347 8.05 -24.17 33.73
C LYS A 347 6.60 -23.84 33.39
N LYS A 348 5.68 -23.94 34.36
CA LYS A 348 4.26 -23.62 34.14
C LYS A 348 4.05 -22.15 33.74
N VAL A 349 4.67 -21.21 34.44
CA VAL A 349 4.61 -19.77 34.09
C VAL A 349 5.19 -19.53 32.69
N TYR A 350 6.24 -20.25 32.32
CA TYR A 350 6.83 -20.18 30.99
C TYR A 350 5.91 -20.77 29.90
N ASP A 351 5.28 -21.91 30.19
CA ASP A 351 4.32 -22.57 29.30
C ASP A 351 3.06 -21.71 29.07
N GLU A 352 2.54 -21.07 30.13
CA GLU A 352 1.42 -20.13 30.07
C GLU A 352 1.76 -18.90 29.22
N LYS A 353 3.01 -18.39 29.28
CA LYS A 353 3.46 -17.28 28.42
C LYS A 353 3.56 -17.67 26.95
N ILE A 354 4.00 -18.89 26.64
CA ILE A 354 4.00 -19.40 25.27
C ILE A 354 2.57 -19.57 24.77
N GLU A 355 1.69 -20.17 25.58
CA GLU A 355 0.28 -20.39 25.22
C GLU A 355 -0.46 -19.07 25.01
N GLN A 356 -0.18 -18.03 25.80
CA GLN A 356 -0.83 -16.73 25.66
C GLN A 356 -0.42 -15.97 24.38
N CYS A 357 0.74 -16.31 23.80
CA CYS A 357 1.13 -15.83 22.46
C CYS A 357 0.48 -16.65 21.32
N ASP A 358 0.13 -17.91 21.56
CA ASP A 358 -0.55 -18.79 20.59
C ASP A 358 -2.09 -18.60 20.58
N ILE A 359 -2.68 -18.16 21.70
CA ILE A 359 -4.15 -18.01 21.88
C ILE A 359 -4.75 -16.88 21.02
N ASP A 360 -3.97 -15.86 20.61
CA ASP A 360 -4.43 -14.83 19.66
C ASP A 360 -4.60 -15.37 18.20
N THR A 361 -4.42 -16.69 17.97
CA THR A 361 -4.47 -17.34 16.65
C THR A 361 -5.48 -18.51 16.56
N VAL A 362 -6.33 -18.75 17.57
CA VAL A 362 -7.23 -19.93 17.55
C VAL A 362 -8.54 -19.62 16.82
N VAL A 363 -8.71 -20.19 15.62
CA VAL A 363 -9.96 -20.17 14.84
C VAL A 363 -10.97 -21.21 15.36
N THR A 364 -12.27 -20.93 15.27
CA THR A 364 -13.32 -21.88 15.69
C THR A 364 -13.72 -22.78 14.52
N ILE A 365 -13.34 -24.05 14.56
CA ILE A 365 -13.68 -25.03 13.52
C ILE A 365 -15.13 -25.52 13.72
N PHE A 366 -15.92 -25.39 12.67
CA PHE A 366 -17.29 -25.83 12.56
C PHE A 366 -17.40 -27.31 12.21
N GLU A 367 -16.67 -27.77 11.19
CA GLU A 367 -16.68 -29.17 10.75
C GLU A 367 -15.42 -29.51 9.94
N THR A 368 -15.03 -30.78 9.96
CA THR A 368 -13.93 -31.31 9.13
C THR A 368 -14.53 -32.20 8.05
N LEU A 369 -14.26 -31.87 6.79
CA LEU A 369 -14.91 -32.44 5.60
C LEU A 369 -13.88 -33.06 4.66
N ILE A 370 -14.24 -34.12 3.96
CA ILE A 370 -13.51 -34.58 2.77
C ILE A 370 -14.06 -33.89 1.52
N VAL A 371 -13.25 -33.75 0.48
CA VAL A 371 -13.65 -33.05 -0.77
C VAL A 371 -14.99 -33.53 -1.35
N THR A 372 -15.32 -34.82 -1.23
CA THR A 372 -16.58 -35.39 -1.74
C THR A 372 -17.82 -34.96 -0.97
N GLU A 373 -17.67 -34.35 0.22
CA GLU A 373 -18.75 -33.82 1.04
C GLU A 373 -19.10 -32.36 0.68
N LEU A 374 -18.32 -31.72 -0.19
CA LEU A 374 -18.58 -30.38 -0.69
C LEU A 374 -19.52 -30.43 -1.91
N GLU A 375 -20.47 -29.49 -1.98
CA GLU A 375 -21.36 -29.32 -3.13
C GLU A 375 -20.62 -28.62 -4.27
N ASN A 376 -20.66 -29.16 -5.49
CA ASN A 376 -19.92 -28.62 -6.63
C ASN A 376 -20.72 -27.52 -7.34
N ASN A 377 -20.18 -26.31 -7.45
CA ASN A 377 -20.80 -25.24 -8.23
C ASN A 377 -20.20 -25.28 -9.65
N GLU A 378 -21.01 -25.54 -10.67
CA GLU A 378 -20.52 -25.68 -12.06
C GLU A 378 -20.23 -24.32 -12.73
N ASP A 379 -20.85 -23.24 -12.25
CA ASP A 379 -20.77 -21.90 -12.86
C ASP A 379 -19.65 -21.01 -12.27
N ASP A 380 -19.18 -21.30 -11.06
CA ASP A 380 -18.05 -20.64 -10.39
C ASP A 380 -17.06 -21.74 -10.00
N ASP A 381 -15.75 -21.57 -10.23
CA ASP A 381 -14.69 -22.57 -10.02
C ASP A 381 -14.43 -22.92 -8.52
N THR A 382 -15.51 -23.23 -7.79
CA THR A 382 -15.61 -23.37 -6.35
C THR A 382 -16.55 -24.54 -5.99
N MET A 383 -16.33 -25.11 -4.82
CA MET A 383 -17.25 -26.02 -4.15
C MET A 383 -17.74 -25.34 -2.87
N SER A 384 -18.91 -25.70 -2.36
CA SER A 384 -19.52 -25.05 -1.20
C SER A 384 -20.00 -26.03 -0.13
N TYR A 385 -20.02 -25.57 1.13
CA TYR A 385 -20.67 -26.27 2.23
C TYR A 385 -21.51 -25.30 3.06
N ARG A 386 -22.68 -25.72 3.53
CA ARG A 386 -23.59 -24.82 4.26
C ARG A 386 -23.18 -24.66 5.72
N CYS A 387 -23.00 -23.42 6.15
CA CYS A 387 -22.76 -23.10 7.55
C CYS A 387 -24.06 -23.02 8.36
N ARG A 388 -23.99 -23.36 9.65
CA ARG A 388 -25.15 -23.24 10.57
C ARG A 388 -25.65 -21.80 10.76
N CYS A 389 -24.84 -20.78 10.43
CA CYS A 389 -25.28 -19.38 10.49
C CYS A 389 -26.16 -18.99 9.29
N GLY A 390 -26.26 -19.84 8.27
CA GLY A 390 -26.96 -19.57 7.02
C GLY A 390 -26.05 -19.24 5.82
N GLY A 391 -24.78 -18.91 6.07
CA GLY A 391 -23.76 -18.63 5.05
C GLY A 391 -23.15 -19.89 4.43
N LEU A 392 -22.14 -19.69 3.57
CA LEU A 392 -21.44 -20.75 2.86
C LEU A 392 -19.93 -20.74 3.17
N PHE A 393 -19.35 -21.93 3.24
CA PHE A 393 -17.91 -22.12 3.12
C PHE A 393 -17.58 -22.34 1.65
N LEU A 394 -16.83 -21.43 1.03
CA LEU A 394 -16.47 -21.50 -0.38
C LEU A 394 -15.03 -22.03 -0.55
N VAL A 395 -14.89 -23.13 -1.28
CA VAL A 395 -13.64 -23.87 -1.45
C VAL A 395 -13.25 -23.87 -2.93
N PRO A 396 -12.22 -23.11 -3.36
CA PRO A 396 -11.79 -23.07 -4.75
C PRO A 396 -11.25 -24.43 -5.24
N LYS A 397 -11.67 -24.90 -6.42
CA LYS A 397 -11.24 -26.20 -6.97
C LYS A 397 -9.73 -26.24 -7.25
N SER A 398 -9.13 -25.10 -7.60
CA SER A 398 -7.69 -24.94 -7.82
C SER A 398 -6.83 -25.28 -6.57
N MET A 399 -7.37 -25.12 -5.37
CA MET A 399 -6.71 -25.47 -4.10
C MET A 399 -6.84 -26.96 -3.75
N ILE A 400 -7.72 -27.68 -4.45
CA ILE A 400 -7.96 -29.12 -4.27
C ILE A 400 -7.12 -29.95 -5.26
N HIS A 401 -6.87 -29.43 -6.47
CA HIS A 401 -6.18 -30.14 -7.55
C HIS A 401 -4.65 -30.00 -7.54
N ASN A 402 -4.11 -29.06 -6.77
CA ASN A 402 -2.70 -28.98 -6.48
C ASN A 402 -2.48 -29.41 -5.03
N VAL A 403 -1.68 -30.46 -4.85
CA VAL A 403 -0.68 -30.66 -3.79
C VAL A 403 -0.75 -32.08 -3.19
N SER A 404 0.43 -32.70 -3.12
CA SER A 404 0.82 -33.83 -2.28
C SER A 404 0.79 -33.48 -0.77
N ASN A 405 -0.24 -32.76 -0.31
CA ASN A 405 -0.35 -32.27 1.06
C ASN A 405 -1.06 -33.29 1.94
N VAL A 406 -0.44 -33.60 3.08
CA VAL A 406 -0.97 -34.53 4.09
C VAL A 406 -1.81 -33.78 5.15
N GLU A 407 -1.78 -32.45 5.13
CA GLU A 407 -2.42 -31.61 6.15
C GLU A 407 -3.75 -30.99 5.66
N PRO A 408 -4.79 -30.94 6.52
CA PRO A 408 -6.08 -30.30 6.20
C PRO A 408 -5.94 -28.80 5.92
N ILE A 409 -6.76 -28.28 5.02
CA ILE A 409 -6.79 -26.84 4.69
C ILE A 409 -8.01 -26.19 5.31
N LEU A 410 -7.83 -25.03 5.96
CA LEU A 410 -8.91 -24.28 6.61
C LEU A 410 -9.59 -23.30 5.65
N PHE A 411 -10.93 -23.33 5.60
CA PHE A 411 -11.74 -22.39 4.83
C PHE A 411 -12.75 -21.67 5.73
N PRO A 412 -12.79 -20.33 5.74
CA PRO A 412 -13.73 -19.58 6.56
C PRO A 412 -15.15 -19.61 5.98
N CYS A 413 -16.15 -19.42 6.85
CA CYS A 413 -17.48 -19.03 6.43
C CYS A 413 -17.45 -17.60 5.89
N ASP A 414 -18.21 -17.32 4.85
CA ASP A 414 -18.42 -15.97 4.33
C ASP A 414 -19.13 -15.01 5.32
N ASP A 415 -20.00 -15.54 6.17
CA ASP A 415 -20.89 -14.76 7.04
C ASP A 415 -20.53 -14.78 8.54
N CYS A 416 -19.60 -15.64 9.01
CA CYS A 416 -19.25 -15.70 10.44
C CYS A 416 -17.81 -16.16 10.72
N SER A 417 -17.42 -16.19 12.00
CA SER A 417 -16.07 -16.55 12.46
C SER A 417 -15.75 -18.06 12.46
N LEU A 418 -16.63 -18.88 11.88
CA LEU A 418 -16.46 -20.32 11.81
C LEU A 418 -15.61 -20.72 10.61
N PHE A 419 -14.88 -21.82 10.74
CA PHE A 419 -14.03 -22.40 9.68
C PHE A 419 -14.39 -23.86 9.45
N ILE A 420 -14.26 -24.37 8.23
CA ILE A 420 -14.20 -25.81 7.97
C ILE A 420 -12.76 -26.24 7.69
N GLU A 421 -12.42 -27.46 8.07
CA GLU A 421 -11.22 -28.12 7.57
C GLU A 421 -11.59 -29.00 6.38
N VAL A 422 -10.85 -28.90 5.27
CA VAL A 422 -11.03 -29.78 4.11
C VAL A 422 -9.83 -30.69 3.99
N ILE A 423 -10.08 -32.00 4.11
CA ILE A 423 -9.10 -33.07 3.91
C ILE A 423 -9.07 -33.41 2.41
N LEU A 424 -7.89 -33.22 1.80
CA LEU A 424 -7.68 -33.56 0.40
C LEU A 424 -7.58 -35.08 0.20
N PRO A 425 -8.12 -35.63 -0.90
CA PRO A 425 -8.01 -37.05 -1.19
C PRO A 425 -6.54 -37.41 -1.47
N ASN A 426 -5.99 -38.35 -0.71
CA ASN A 426 -4.76 -39.03 -1.06
C ASN A 426 -4.95 -39.67 -2.45
N THR A 427 -4.20 -39.23 -3.46
CA THR A 427 -4.06 -39.96 -4.71
C THR A 427 -3.14 -41.16 -4.49
N SER A 428 -3.64 -42.16 -3.77
CA SER A 428 -3.13 -43.52 -3.87
C SER A 428 -4.04 -44.29 -4.83
N LEU A 429 -3.74 -44.19 -6.12
CA LEU A 429 -4.14 -45.18 -7.11
C LEU A 429 -2.90 -46.00 -7.45
N SER A 430 -2.88 -47.22 -6.91
CA SER A 430 -2.15 -48.37 -7.47
C SER A 430 -2.64 -48.69 -8.87
#